data_AF-W9HEV3-F1
#
_entry.id   AF-W9HEV3-F1
#
_cell.length_a   1.000
_cell.length_b   1.000
_cell.length_c   1.000
_cell.angle_alpha   90.00
_cell.angle_beta   90.00
_cell.angle_gamma   90.00
#
_symmetry.space_group_name_H-M   'P 1'
#
loop_
_entity.id
_entity.type
_entity.pdbx_description
1 polymer ?
#
loop_
_entity_poly.entity_id
_entity_poly.type
_entity_poly.pdbx_seq_one_letter_code
_entity_poly.pdbx_strand_id
1 'polypeptide(L)'
;MFFYTTISQPLVIFVFVSLLHPAHAGTHFSDQSGSCQIIGDPDIYGMGIRMGFYLQWASMQLGWLFNLRSQIHSMVDAWNIILVTIYINTYISHRQGSLMAIEWWVVLYETSLLIIAQLYYAMTWWFSIYNTVLIDGPTSTSVPLERSRLVSNALFCLVSGSFMVSQPWLAFNGLWEGLKEGCELRSFFYFKDMDMFDPVLVRTLRAISVISSVSVAPGVVIALVLLIIGSLYSLGMISQSPRAYIYPSLAKLYNITSAKDESERITVREVQWALHGGMRKAVRDLLEQEELHRLLDRLDGGGTTTNGAHDPVSTEQPLSEWLEPYRIIYQFLGSKYLWWLMSLLTAAIIIANIEMTLSLNHVDLSGAPLNSSGQLIALMSGILSIVSISWECLKTAVNKYRKRRKLKTFMAEFDRRGRQITRVHSLPDMFSVVDGNKEMEMRFVDSTTARYFRRELKTEVDGAKGLAWEETLRRKQATLTDLPNYPLYSNYSDTFLV
;
A
#
# COMPACT_ATOMS: atom_id res chain seq x y z
N MET A 1 -21.12 6.14 12.94
CA MET A 1 -21.56 4.81 12.46
C MET A 1 -22.52 4.88 11.26
N PHE A 2 -23.20 6.00 11.00
CA PHE A 2 -24.13 6.17 9.86
C PHE A 2 -23.50 6.35 8.46
N PHE A 3 -22.17 6.44 8.33
CA PHE A 3 -21.52 6.70 7.03
C PHE A 3 -21.07 5.44 6.26
N TYR A 4 -21.11 4.24 6.87
CA TYR A 4 -20.61 3.02 6.23
C TYR A 4 -21.69 2.19 5.52
N THR A 5 -22.97 2.36 5.85
CA THR A 5 -24.08 1.68 5.16
C THR A 5 -24.44 2.33 3.82
N THR A 6 -23.97 3.54 3.56
CA THR A 6 -24.34 4.33 2.38
C THR A 6 -23.57 3.96 1.10
N ILE A 7 -22.50 3.15 1.17
CA ILE A 7 -21.66 2.84 -0.01
C ILE A 7 -22.20 1.63 -0.81
N SER A 8 -23.05 0.78 -0.21
CA SER A 8 -23.68 -0.33 -0.95
C SER A 8 -24.84 0.09 -1.87
N GLN A 9 -25.52 1.20 -1.57
CA GLN A 9 -26.64 1.73 -2.37
C GLN A 9 -26.24 2.41 -3.69
N PRO A 10 -25.13 3.18 -3.80
CA PRO A 10 -24.74 3.78 -5.07
C PRO A 10 -24.40 2.73 -6.11
N LEU A 11 -23.93 1.53 -5.75
CA LEU A 11 -23.59 0.48 -6.73
C LEU A 11 -24.84 -0.05 -7.46
N VAL A 12 -25.94 -0.23 -6.73
CA VAL A 12 -27.23 -0.64 -7.32
C VAL A 12 -27.82 0.48 -8.19
N ILE A 13 -27.76 1.72 -7.72
CA ILE A 13 -28.22 2.89 -8.48
C ILE A 13 -27.34 3.10 -9.72
N PHE A 14 -26.03 2.90 -9.62
CA PHE A 14 -25.09 3.05 -10.72
C PHE A 14 -25.33 2.02 -11.81
N VAL A 15 -25.46 0.73 -11.45
CA VAL A 15 -25.83 -0.33 -12.40
C VAL A 15 -27.19 -0.04 -13.05
N PHE A 16 -28.17 0.45 -12.29
CA PHE A 16 -29.46 0.84 -12.85
C PHE A 16 -29.36 2.04 -13.80
N VAL A 17 -28.55 3.05 -13.48
CA VAL A 17 -28.38 4.25 -14.31
C VAL A 17 -27.56 3.95 -15.57
N SER A 18 -26.58 3.06 -15.51
CA SER A 18 -25.84 2.57 -16.69
C SER A 18 -26.72 1.80 -17.67
N LEU A 19 -27.85 1.23 -17.20
CA LEU A 19 -28.83 0.56 -18.06
C LEU A 19 -29.85 1.52 -18.68
N LEU A 20 -29.88 2.80 -18.27
CA LEU A 20 -30.79 3.80 -18.81
C LEU A 20 -30.21 4.39 -20.11
N HIS A 21 -30.46 3.66 -21.21
CA HIS A 21 -30.20 4.02 -22.60
C HIS A 21 -28.72 4.20 -22.96
N PRO A 22 -28.07 3.19 -23.56
CA PRO A 22 -26.80 3.45 -24.25
C PRO A 22 -27.07 4.55 -25.29
N ALA A 23 -26.23 5.59 -25.31
CA ALA A 23 -26.26 6.51 -26.44
C ALA A 23 -25.96 5.66 -27.67
N HIS A 24 -26.82 5.70 -28.68
CA HIS A 24 -26.64 4.97 -29.95
C HIS A 24 -25.50 5.60 -30.78
N ALA A 25 -24.32 5.76 -30.19
CA ALA A 25 -23.16 6.36 -30.81
C ALA A 25 -22.05 5.31 -30.88
N GLY A 26 -22.17 4.34 -31.79
CA GLY A 26 -21.07 3.41 -32.08
C GLY A 26 -20.00 4.06 -32.94
N THR A 27 -18.76 3.58 -32.84
CA THR A 27 -17.68 4.06 -33.72
C THR A 27 -17.91 3.63 -35.15
N HIS A 28 -17.76 4.57 -36.07
CA HIS A 28 -17.92 4.34 -37.50
C HIS A 28 -17.08 5.31 -38.31
N PHE A 29 -16.78 4.97 -39.56
CA PHE A 29 -16.23 5.95 -40.48
C PHE A 29 -17.29 6.97 -40.87
N SER A 30 -16.88 8.21 -41.09
CA SER A 30 -17.75 9.26 -41.64
C SER A 30 -18.41 8.81 -42.95
N ASP A 31 -19.69 9.15 -43.11
CA ASP A 31 -20.50 8.85 -44.30
C ASP A 31 -20.00 9.58 -45.57
N GLN A 32 -19.05 10.50 -45.42
CA GLN A 32 -18.44 11.20 -46.54
C GLN A 32 -17.65 10.21 -47.43
N SER A 33 -18.04 10.11 -48.70
CA SER A 33 -17.37 9.28 -49.70
C SER A 33 -15.88 9.60 -49.80
N GLY A 34 -15.03 8.59 -49.60
CA GLY A 34 -13.57 8.74 -49.63
C GLY A 34 -12.94 9.31 -48.36
N SER A 35 -13.73 9.69 -47.34
CA SER A 35 -13.18 10.11 -46.05
C SER A 35 -12.78 8.90 -45.21
N CYS A 36 -11.59 8.95 -44.61
CA CYS A 36 -11.11 8.02 -43.59
C CYS A 36 -11.26 8.57 -42.16
N GLN A 37 -12.05 9.64 -41.99
CA GLN A 37 -12.33 10.21 -40.67
C GLN A 37 -13.16 9.21 -39.85
N ILE A 38 -12.74 8.95 -38.62
CA ILE A 38 -13.43 8.08 -37.67
C ILE A 38 -14.28 8.94 -36.74
N ILE A 39 -15.57 8.66 -36.64
CA ILE A 39 -16.46 9.22 -35.63
C ILE A 39 -16.42 8.25 -34.45
N GLY A 40 -15.84 8.69 -33.34
CA GLY A 40 -15.58 7.82 -32.18
C GLY A 40 -16.75 7.71 -31.21
N ASP A 41 -16.82 6.58 -30.50
CA ASP A 41 -17.80 6.31 -29.44
C ASP A 41 -17.42 7.09 -28.16
N PRO A 42 -18.20 8.12 -27.81
CA PRO A 42 -17.91 8.92 -26.63
C PRO A 42 -18.10 8.17 -25.31
N ASP A 43 -18.86 7.08 -25.30
CA ASP A 43 -19.20 6.30 -24.10
C ASP A 43 -18.15 5.23 -23.79
N ILE A 44 -17.15 5.07 -24.66
CA ILE A 44 -15.99 4.21 -24.46
C ILE A 44 -14.75 5.03 -24.11
N TYR A 45 -14.38 6.03 -24.92
CA TYR A 45 -13.14 6.81 -24.74
C TYR A 45 -13.33 8.31 -24.99
N GLY A 46 -14.55 8.81 -24.82
CA GLY A 46 -14.85 10.23 -24.86
C GLY A 46 -14.00 11.03 -23.88
N MET A 47 -13.93 12.34 -24.10
CA MET A 47 -13.07 13.23 -23.31
C MET A 47 -13.37 13.16 -21.80
N GLY A 48 -14.64 13.01 -21.43
CA GLY A 48 -15.04 12.84 -20.02
C GLY A 48 -14.52 11.55 -19.39
N ILE A 49 -14.51 10.45 -20.16
CA ILE A 49 -13.99 9.15 -19.69
C ILE A 49 -12.47 9.24 -19.49
N ARG A 50 -11.73 9.66 -20.53
CA ARG A 50 -10.27 9.81 -20.49
C ARG A 50 -9.81 10.69 -19.32
N MET A 51 -10.39 11.90 -19.19
CA MET A 51 -10.05 12.79 -18.08
C MET A 51 -10.45 12.20 -16.72
N GLY A 52 -11.57 11.47 -16.65
CA GLY A 52 -11.96 10.71 -15.46
C GLY A 52 -10.87 9.73 -15.02
N PHE A 53 -10.36 8.91 -15.94
CA PHE A 53 -9.26 7.96 -15.68
C PHE A 53 -7.97 8.66 -15.23
N TYR A 54 -7.57 9.72 -15.93
CA TYR A 54 -6.35 10.44 -15.61
C TYR A 54 -6.41 11.08 -14.22
N LEU A 55 -7.53 11.73 -13.88
CA LEU A 55 -7.75 12.31 -12.56
C LEU A 55 -7.78 11.24 -11.46
N GLN A 56 -8.47 10.13 -11.72
CA GLN A 56 -8.52 9.00 -10.79
C GLN A 56 -7.13 8.44 -10.50
N TRP A 57 -6.35 8.15 -11.54
CA TRP A 57 -4.98 7.69 -11.40
C TRP A 57 -4.13 8.69 -10.60
N ALA A 58 -4.18 9.98 -10.95
CA ALA A 58 -3.43 11.03 -10.27
C ALA A 58 -3.78 11.12 -8.77
N SER A 59 -5.07 10.96 -8.46
CA SER A 59 -5.56 10.92 -7.09
C SER A 59 -4.99 9.74 -6.31
N MET A 60 -4.87 8.57 -6.93
CA MET A 60 -4.25 7.42 -6.27
C MET A 60 -2.75 7.65 -6.00
N GLN A 61 -2.04 8.28 -6.93
CA GLN A 61 -0.63 8.67 -6.72
C GLN A 61 -0.47 9.60 -5.51
N LEU A 62 -1.36 10.59 -5.36
CA LEU A 62 -1.38 11.48 -4.20
C LEU A 62 -1.71 10.73 -2.91
N GLY A 63 -2.74 9.90 -2.92
CA GLY A 63 -3.11 9.06 -1.77
C GLY A 63 -1.95 8.20 -1.31
N TRP A 64 -1.20 7.67 -2.27
CA TRP A 64 -0.06 6.82 -2.01
C TRP A 64 1.13 7.59 -1.44
N LEU A 65 1.46 8.76 -2.02
CA LEU A 65 2.54 9.65 -1.54
C LEU A 65 2.32 10.11 -0.09
N PHE A 66 1.07 10.31 0.32
CA PHE A 66 0.69 10.71 1.68
C PHE A 66 0.31 9.54 2.60
N ASN A 67 0.45 8.29 2.13
CA ASN A 67 0.10 7.07 2.87
C ASN A 67 -1.36 7.04 3.38
N LEU A 68 -2.29 7.56 2.57
CA LEU A 68 -3.73 7.61 2.84
C LEU A 68 -4.42 6.29 2.47
N ARG A 69 -4.00 5.18 3.10
CA ARG A 69 -4.44 3.82 2.75
C ARG A 69 -5.96 3.66 2.71
N SER A 70 -6.69 4.24 3.67
CA SER A 70 -8.15 4.13 3.74
C SER A 70 -8.85 4.78 2.55
N GLN A 71 -8.33 5.91 2.06
CA GLN A 71 -8.92 6.61 0.92
C GLN A 71 -8.65 5.86 -0.38
N ILE A 72 -7.43 5.32 -0.55
CA ILE A 72 -7.06 4.51 -1.72
C ILE A 72 -8.05 3.34 -1.91
N HIS A 73 -8.49 2.70 -0.83
CA HIS A 73 -9.48 1.62 -0.91
C HIS A 73 -10.80 2.05 -1.53
N SER A 74 -11.37 3.16 -1.06
CA SER A 74 -12.62 3.70 -1.62
C SER A 74 -12.48 4.05 -3.11
N MET A 75 -11.27 4.42 -3.55
CA MET A 75 -10.99 4.71 -4.95
C MET A 75 -10.94 3.45 -5.81
N VAL A 76 -10.32 2.37 -5.31
CA VAL A 76 -10.30 1.07 -6.00
C VAL A 76 -11.73 0.58 -6.25
N ASP A 77 -12.64 0.77 -5.30
CA ASP A 77 -14.06 0.44 -5.49
C ASP A 77 -14.69 1.25 -6.63
N ALA A 78 -14.45 2.57 -6.67
CA ALA A 78 -14.93 3.44 -7.74
C ALA A 78 -14.35 3.06 -9.12
N TRP A 79 -13.09 2.62 -9.16
CA TRP A 79 -12.43 2.19 -10.38
C TRP A 79 -13.04 0.91 -10.94
N ASN A 80 -13.29 -0.07 -10.08
CA ASN A 80 -13.90 -1.34 -10.51
C ASN A 80 -15.27 -1.10 -11.17
N ILE A 81 -16.05 -0.16 -10.63
CA ILE A 81 -17.35 0.21 -11.21
C ILE A 81 -17.18 0.79 -12.62
N ILE A 82 -16.22 1.70 -12.81
CA ILE A 82 -15.96 2.33 -14.11
C ILE A 82 -15.41 1.33 -15.12
N LEU A 83 -14.49 0.46 -14.70
CA LEU A 83 -13.94 -0.61 -15.54
C LEU A 83 -15.05 -1.55 -16.03
N VAL A 84 -15.94 -1.98 -15.13
CA VAL A 84 -17.11 -2.79 -15.50
C VAL A 84 -17.97 -2.06 -16.54
N THR A 85 -18.20 -0.76 -16.34
CA THR A 85 -19.03 0.05 -17.25
C THR A 85 -18.43 0.14 -18.63
N ILE A 86 -17.13 0.46 -18.74
CA ILE A 86 -16.44 0.52 -20.04
C ILE A 86 -16.43 -0.84 -20.72
N TYR A 87 -16.19 -1.93 -19.98
CA TYR A 87 -16.22 -3.26 -20.58
C TYR A 87 -17.61 -3.63 -21.06
N ILE A 88 -18.67 -3.33 -20.30
CA ILE A 88 -20.05 -3.52 -20.77
C ILE A 88 -20.30 -2.74 -22.05
N ASN A 89 -19.95 -1.45 -22.11
CA ASN A 89 -20.12 -0.63 -23.30
C ASN A 89 -19.31 -1.19 -24.49
N THR A 90 -18.06 -1.58 -24.26
CA THR A 90 -17.20 -2.20 -25.29
C THR A 90 -17.82 -3.47 -25.85
N TYR A 91 -18.37 -4.34 -25.00
CA TYR A 91 -19.05 -5.56 -25.44
C TYR A 91 -20.38 -5.27 -26.16
N ILE A 92 -21.10 -4.22 -25.77
CA ILE A 92 -22.31 -3.77 -26.47
C ILE A 92 -21.96 -3.25 -27.86
N SER A 93 -20.95 -2.38 -27.98
CA SER A 93 -20.47 -1.84 -29.26
C SER A 93 -19.95 -2.96 -30.16
N HIS A 94 -19.27 -3.97 -29.59
CA HIS A 94 -18.91 -5.17 -30.33
C HIS A 94 -20.14 -5.92 -30.86
N ARG A 95 -21.14 -6.19 -30.02
CA ARG A 95 -22.37 -6.89 -30.44
C ARG A 95 -23.09 -6.14 -31.58
N GLN A 96 -22.96 -4.83 -31.63
CA GLN A 96 -23.53 -3.97 -32.68
C GLN A 96 -22.67 -3.91 -33.95
N GLY A 97 -21.47 -4.48 -33.94
CA GLY A 97 -20.52 -4.42 -35.05
C GLY A 97 -19.90 -3.04 -35.25
N SER A 98 -20.00 -2.16 -34.24
CA SER A 98 -19.42 -0.81 -34.27
C SER A 98 -18.06 -0.74 -33.56
N LEU A 99 -17.58 -1.85 -32.99
CA LEU A 99 -16.28 -1.87 -32.33
C LEU A 99 -15.16 -1.87 -33.39
N MET A 100 -14.35 -0.82 -33.42
CA MET A 100 -13.12 -0.77 -34.21
C MET A 100 -11.90 -1.21 -33.39
N ALA A 101 -10.90 -1.77 -34.06
CA ALA A 101 -9.65 -2.20 -33.43
C ALA A 101 -8.97 -1.10 -32.60
N ILE A 102 -9.04 0.16 -33.06
CA ILE A 102 -8.47 1.31 -32.36
C ILE A 102 -9.11 1.55 -30.99
N GLU A 103 -10.43 1.37 -30.86
CA GLU A 103 -11.15 1.59 -29.62
C GLU A 103 -10.72 0.57 -28.57
N TRP A 104 -10.61 -0.70 -28.98
CA TRP A 104 -10.12 -1.73 -28.09
C TRP A 104 -8.71 -1.41 -27.57
N TRP A 105 -7.86 -0.86 -28.43
CA TRP A 105 -6.51 -0.49 -28.06
C TRP A 105 -6.49 0.65 -27.04
N VAL A 106 -7.39 1.63 -27.21
CA VAL A 106 -7.58 2.71 -26.23
C VAL A 106 -8.10 2.15 -24.90
N VAL A 107 -9.13 1.30 -24.93
CA VAL A 107 -9.66 0.62 -23.72
C VAL A 107 -8.58 -0.21 -23.04
N LEU A 108 -7.75 -0.93 -23.79
CA LEU A 108 -6.61 -1.69 -23.28
C LEU A 108 -5.65 -0.76 -22.52
N TYR A 109 -5.30 0.39 -23.09
CA TYR A 109 -4.40 1.34 -22.44
C TYR A 109 -5.02 2.02 -21.21
N GLU A 110 -6.26 2.50 -21.31
CA GLU A 110 -6.99 3.12 -20.20
C GLU A 110 -7.13 2.16 -19.02
N THR A 111 -7.53 0.91 -19.30
CA THR A 111 -7.69 -0.10 -18.24
C THR A 111 -6.35 -0.59 -17.71
N SER A 112 -5.30 -0.68 -18.55
CA SER A 112 -3.93 -0.99 -18.11
C SER A 112 -3.38 0.05 -17.14
N LEU A 113 -3.71 1.34 -17.32
CA LEU A 113 -3.32 2.42 -16.41
C LEU A 113 -3.80 2.12 -14.97
N LEU A 114 -5.06 1.71 -14.84
CA LEU A 114 -5.64 1.35 -13.55
C LEU A 114 -5.08 0.02 -13.05
N ILE A 115 -4.91 -0.98 -13.93
CA ILE A 115 -4.37 -2.29 -13.55
C ILE A 115 -2.96 -2.16 -13.00
N ILE A 116 -2.07 -1.41 -13.63
CA ILE A 116 -0.70 -1.22 -13.14
C ILE A 116 -0.69 -0.59 -11.76
N ALA A 117 -1.54 0.42 -11.56
CA ALA A 117 -1.62 1.12 -10.30
C ALA A 117 -2.23 0.24 -9.18
N GLN A 118 -3.16 -0.66 -9.52
CA GLN A 118 -3.68 -1.67 -8.60
C GLN A 118 -2.72 -2.83 -8.34
N LEU A 119 -2.01 -3.33 -9.36
CA LEU A 119 -0.95 -4.33 -9.20
C LEU A 119 0.11 -3.81 -8.24
N TYR A 120 0.45 -2.53 -8.37
CA TYR A 120 1.34 -1.88 -7.44
C TYR A 120 0.80 -1.90 -6.01
N TYR A 121 -0.47 -1.50 -5.83
CA TYR A 121 -1.14 -1.59 -4.55
C TYR A 121 -1.12 -3.02 -3.98
N ALA A 122 -1.49 -4.00 -4.80
CA ALA A 122 -1.52 -5.42 -4.46
C ALA A 122 -0.13 -5.96 -4.10
N MET A 123 0.93 -5.58 -4.81
CA MET A 123 2.30 -5.96 -4.49
C MET A 123 2.75 -5.39 -3.15
N THR A 124 2.44 -4.12 -2.85
CA THR A 124 2.78 -3.55 -1.53
C THR A 124 2.02 -4.25 -0.40
N TRP A 125 0.79 -4.68 -0.65
CA TRP A 125 0.00 -5.47 0.30
C TRP A 125 0.53 -6.90 0.45
N TRP A 126 0.85 -7.56 -0.66
CA TRP A 126 1.44 -8.90 -0.67
C TRP A 126 2.78 -8.92 0.05
N PHE A 127 3.63 -7.91 -0.18
CA PHE A 127 4.89 -7.75 0.53
C PHE A 127 4.66 -7.52 2.03
N SER A 128 3.63 -6.76 2.41
CA SER A 128 3.25 -6.58 3.81
C SER A 128 2.81 -7.89 4.44
N ILE A 129 2.03 -8.72 3.74
CA ILE A 129 1.63 -10.04 4.22
C ILE A 129 2.82 -10.98 4.31
N TYR A 130 3.63 -11.05 3.26
CA TYR A 130 4.84 -11.87 3.20
C TYR A 130 5.74 -11.58 4.41
N ASN A 131 6.04 -10.31 4.67
CA ASN A 131 6.84 -9.91 5.83
C ASN A 131 6.17 -10.25 7.15
N THR A 132 4.87 -9.98 7.30
CA THR A 132 4.17 -10.27 8.57
C THR A 132 4.10 -11.78 8.84
N VAL A 133 3.83 -12.60 7.82
CA VAL A 133 3.62 -14.04 7.96
C VAL A 133 4.95 -14.78 8.09
N LEU A 134 5.96 -14.43 7.29
CA LEU A 134 7.22 -15.17 7.25
C LEU A 134 8.26 -14.64 8.23
N ILE A 135 8.32 -13.32 8.45
CA ILE A 135 9.35 -12.72 9.31
C ILE A 135 8.84 -12.65 10.75
N ASP A 136 7.67 -12.04 10.97
CA ASP A 136 7.16 -11.78 12.33
C ASP A 136 6.48 -13.00 12.99
N GLY A 137 6.28 -14.07 12.21
CA GLY A 137 5.65 -15.30 12.66
C GLY A 137 4.14 -15.16 12.90
N PRO A 138 3.42 -16.30 13.02
CA PRO A 138 1.96 -16.34 13.14
C PRO A 138 1.39 -15.70 14.42
N THR A 139 2.25 -15.28 15.36
CA THR A 139 1.85 -14.69 16.64
C THR A 139 1.52 -13.19 16.56
N SER A 140 1.86 -12.51 15.47
CA SER A 140 1.47 -11.10 15.25
C SER A 140 0.01 -11.01 14.79
N THR A 141 -0.90 -11.06 15.75
CA THR A 141 -2.36 -11.26 15.54
C THR A 141 -3.11 -10.06 14.97
N SER A 142 -2.48 -8.93 14.66
CA SER A 142 -3.19 -7.63 14.57
C SER A 142 -3.33 -6.99 13.18
N VAL A 143 -3.17 -7.71 12.05
CA VAL A 143 -3.46 -7.11 10.72
C VAL A 143 -4.90 -7.40 10.27
N PRO A 144 -5.95 -6.72 10.78
CA PRO A 144 -7.34 -7.05 10.46
C PRO A 144 -7.51 -7.11 8.95
N LEU A 145 -7.92 -8.29 8.48
CA LEU A 145 -8.28 -8.49 7.08
C LEU A 145 -9.61 -7.78 6.90
N GLU A 146 -9.55 -6.53 6.49
CA GLU A 146 -10.72 -5.67 6.39
C GLU A 146 -11.65 -6.25 5.30
N ARG A 147 -12.87 -6.63 5.72
CA ARG A 147 -13.90 -7.31 4.91
C ARG A 147 -14.06 -6.75 3.50
N SER A 148 -14.10 -5.41 3.38
CA SER A 148 -14.29 -4.71 2.11
C SER A 148 -13.19 -5.00 1.09
N ARG A 149 -11.97 -5.28 1.55
CA ARG A 149 -10.80 -5.46 0.68
C ARG A 149 -10.86 -6.75 -0.13
N LEU A 150 -11.38 -7.82 0.45
CA LEU A 150 -11.45 -9.12 -0.24
C LEU A 150 -12.41 -9.06 -1.42
N VAL A 151 -13.58 -8.47 -1.23
CA VAL A 151 -14.60 -8.34 -2.28
C VAL A 151 -14.10 -7.40 -3.38
N SER A 152 -13.52 -6.26 -3.01
CA SER A 152 -12.99 -5.28 -3.98
C SER A 152 -11.86 -5.86 -4.83
N ASN A 153 -10.87 -6.50 -4.21
CA ASN A 153 -9.76 -7.13 -4.93
C ASN A 153 -10.25 -8.30 -5.80
N ALA A 154 -11.19 -9.10 -5.30
CA ALA A 154 -11.78 -10.18 -6.08
C ALA A 154 -12.51 -9.65 -7.31
N LEU A 155 -13.34 -8.60 -7.14
CA LEU A 155 -14.05 -7.97 -8.24
C LEU A 155 -13.06 -7.41 -9.27
N PHE A 156 -12.02 -6.72 -8.84
CA PHE A 156 -10.96 -6.25 -9.72
C PHE A 156 -10.34 -7.40 -10.53
N CYS A 157 -9.89 -8.46 -9.86
CA CYS A 157 -9.29 -9.62 -10.54
C CYS A 157 -10.26 -10.29 -11.53
N LEU A 158 -11.56 -10.32 -11.23
CA LEU A 158 -12.57 -10.84 -12.16
C LEU A 158 -12.76 -9.93 -13.37
N VAL A 159 -12.81 -8.62 -13.16
CA VAL A 159 -13.01 -7.61 -14.20
C VAL A 159 -11.79 -7.54 -15.13
N SER A 160 -10.59 -7.42 -14.57
CA SER A 160 -9.36 -7.48 -15.38
C SER A 160 -9.15 -8.85 -16.00
N GLY A 161 -9.55 -9.91 -15.29
CA GLY A 161 -9.44 -11.28 -15.79
C GLY A 161 -10.34 -11.56 -16.98
N SER A 162 -11.59 -11.10 -16.95
CA SER A 162 -12.51 -11.26 -18.07
C SER A 162 -11.99 -10.54 -19.32
N PHE A 163 -11.43 -9.34 -19.16
CA PHE A 163 -10.81 -8.59 -20.25
C PHE A 163 -9.56 -9.27 -20.83
N MET A 164 -8.74 -9.91 -19.99
CA MET A 164 -7.59 -10.68 -20.48
C MET A 164 -8.03 -11.96 -21.20
N VAL A 165 -9.10 -12.59 -20.72
CA VAL A 165 -9.68 -13.79 -21.35
C VAL A 165 -10.37 -13.46 -22.68
N SER A 166 -10.85 -12.23 -22.89
CA SER A 166 -11.42 -11.79 -24.17
C SER A 166 -10.38 -11.36 -25.22
N GLN A 167 -9.11 -11.14 -24.83
CA GLN A 167 -8.05 -10.73 -25.77
C GLN A 167 -7.87 -11.69 -26.97
N PRO A 168 -7.86 -13.04 -26.80
CA PRO A 168 -7.73 -13.94 -27.93
C PRO A 168 -8.83 -13.70 -28.96
N TRP A 169 -10.08 -13.64 -28.52
CA TRP A 169 -11.19 -13.43 -29.42
C TRP A 169 -11.01 -12.16 -30.27
N LEU A 170 -10.58 -11.05 -29.66
CA LEU A 170 -10.31 -9.83 -30.40
C LEU A 170 -9.11 -9.97 -31.35
N ALA A 171 -8.00 -10.54 -30.90
CA ALA A 171 -6.82 -10.72 -31.73
C ALA A 171 -7.07 -11.66 -32.93
N PHE A 172 -8.00 -12.60 -32.81
CA PHE A 172 -8.36 -13.51 -33.89
C PHE A 172 -9.44 -12.94 -34.81
N ASN A 173 -10.50 -12.34 -34.25
CA ASN A 173 -11.70 -11.94 -34.98
C ASN A 173 -11.90 -10.41 -35.00
N GLY A 174 -11.85 -9.78 -33.82
CA GLY A 174 -12.20 -8.37 -33.65
C GLY A 174 -11.28 -7.37 -34.34
N LEU A 175 -10.02 -7.72 -34.63
CA LEU A 175 -9.08 -6.81 -35.31
C LEU A 175 -9.57 -6.33 -36.69
N TRP A 176 -10.35 -7.14 -37.39
CA TRP A 176 -10.83 -6.83 -38.75
C TRP A 176 -12.22 -6.19 -38.74
N GLU A 177 -12.87 -6.08 -37.58
CA GLU A 177 -14.17 -5.43 -37.45
C GLU A 177 -14.04 -3.93 -37.70
N GLY A 178 -14.96 -3.39 -38.51
CA GLY A 178 -14.97 -1.98 -38.86
C GLY A 178 -13.85 -1.53 -39.79
N LEU A 179 -13.10 -2.42 -40.46
CA LEU A 179 -12.11 -2.01 -41.47
C LEU A 179 -12.79 -1.44 -42.73
N LYS A 180 -12.30 -0.30 -43.22
CA LYS A 180 -12.68 0.30 -44.51
C LYS A 180 -11.50 0.22 -45.48
N GLU A 181 -11.74 -0.33 -46.67
CA GLU A 181 -10.70 -0.45 -47.70
C GLU A 181 -10.10 0.92 -48.03
N GLY A 182 -8.76 0.99 -48.06
CA GLY A 182 -8.02 2.22 -48.32
C GLY A 182 -7.83 3.16 -47.12
N CYS A 183 -8.41 2.84 -45.95
CA CYS A 183 -8.18 3.59 -44.72
C CYS A 183 -7.22 2.82 -43.81
N GLU A 184 -6.01 3.35 -43.63
CA GLU A 184 -5.02 2.78 -42.71
C GLU A 184 -5.35 3.14 -41.26
N LEU A 185 -5.43 2.14 -40.38
CA LEU A 185 -5.51 2.38 -38.93
C LEU A 185 -4.12 2.27 -38.32
N ARG A 186 -3.70 3.32 -37.62
CA ARG A 186 -2.39 3.39 -37.00
C ARG A 186 -2.50 3.34 -35.49
N SER A 187 -1.56 2.71 -34.81
CA SER A 187 -1.47 2.74 -33.35
C SER A 187 -0.11 3.27 -32.94
N PHE A 188 -0.09 4.12 -31.91
CA PHE A 188 1.16 4.57 -31.31
C PHE A 188 1.59 3.57 -30.23
N PHE A 189 2.68 2.86 -30.49
CA PHE A 189 3.24 1.86 -29.58
C PHE A 189 4.71 2.17 -29.30
N TYR A 190 5.01 2.57 -28.06
CA TYR A 190 6.36 2.90 -27.59
C TYR A 190 7.15 3.81 -28.54
N PHE A 191 6.58 4.98 -28.86
CA PHE A 191 7.21 6.01 -29.70
C PHE A 191 7.33 5.68 -31.18
N LYS A 192 6.63 4.66 -31.68
CA LYS A 192 6.57 4.33 -33.09
C LYS A 192 5.13 4.12 -33.55
N ASP A 193 4.81 4.72 -34.69
CA ASP A 193 3.56 4.48 -35.40
C ASP A 193 3.63 3.08 -36.04
N MET A 194 2.63 2.26 -35.75
CA MET A 194 2.49 0.93 -36.34
C MET A 194 1.15 0.84 -37.05
N ASP A 195 1.14 0.23 -38.23
CA ASP A 195 -0.10 -0.19 -38.86
C ASP A 195 -0.72 -1.31 -38.00
N MET A 196 -1.97 -1.15 -37.58
CA MET A 196 -2.68 -2.15 -36.77
C MET A 196 -2.85 -3.47 -37.52
N PHE A 197 -2.78 -3.44 -38.85
CA PHE A 197 -2.93 -4.60 -39.72
C PHE A 197 -1.60 -5.19 -40.20
N ASP A 198 -0.46 -4.69 -39.69
CA ASP A 198 0.84 -5.29 -39.98
C ASP A 198 0.82 -6.79 -39.61
N PRO A 199 1.10 -7.71 -40.55
CA PRO A 199 0.99 -9.14 -40.29
C PRO A 199 1.93 -9.63 -39.19
N VAL A 200 3.02 -8.92 -38.89
CA VAL A 200 3.91 -9.24 -37.76
C VAL A 200 3.26 -8.83 -36.43
N LEU A 201 2.71 -7.62 -36.35
CA LEU A 201 1.96 -7.17 -35.18
C LEU A 201 0.76 -8.08 -34.89
N VAL A 202 -0.08 -8.38 -35.88
CA VAL A 202 -1.27 -9.24 -35.71
C VAL A 202 -0.88 -10.63 -35.19
N ARG A 203 0.18 -11.24 -35.73
CA ARG A 203 0.69 -12.54 -35.23
C ARG A 203 1.17 -12.44 -33.78
N THR A 204 1.85 -11.36 -33.45
CA THR A 204 2.36 -11.10 -32.09
C THR A 204 1.21 -10.92 -31.10
N LEU A 205 0.18 -10.14 -31.46
CA LEU A 205 -1.01 -9.93 -30.62
C LEU A 205 -1.78 -11.23 -30.39
N ARG A 206 -1.92 -12.08 -31.41
CA ARG A 206 -2.53 -13.41 -31.26
C ARG A 206 -1.75 -14.29 -30.29
N ALA A 207 -0.42 -14.30 -30.37
CA ALA A 207 0.40 -15.07 -29.45
C ALA A 207 0.30 -14.54 -28.00
N ILE A 208 0.48 -13.22 -27.82
CA ILE A 208 0.43 -12.58 -26.50
C ILE A 208 -0.94 -12.75 -25.84
N SER A 209 -2.03 -12.62 -26.61
CA SER A 209 -3.39 -12.74 -26.07
C SER A 209 -3.70 -14.16 -25.55
N VAL A 210 -3.22 -15.21 -26.23
CA VAL A 210 -3.35 -16.59 -25.74
C VAL A 210 -2.54 -16.77 -24.46
N ILE A 211 -1.29 -16.30 -24.44
CA ILE A 211 -0.42 -16.39 -23.26
C ILE A 211 -1.04 -15.66 -22.07
N SER A 212 -1.55 -14.45 -22.27
CA SER A 212 -2.16 -13.65 -21.19
C SER A 212 -3.44 -14.29 -20.66
N SER A 213 -4.31 -14.79 -21.53
CA SER A 213 -5.54 -15.50 -21.13
C SER A 213 -5.24 -16.73 -20.28
N VAL A 214 -4.30 -17.58 -20.72
CA VAL A 214 -3.88 -18.77 -19.96
C VAL A 214 -3.25 -18.39 -18.62
N SER A 215 -2.41 -17.35 -18.60
CA SER A 215 -1.73 -16.89 -17.38
C SER A 215 -2.69 -16.35 -16.32
N VAL A 216 -3.82 -15.77 -16.74
CA VAL A 216 -4.79 -15.11 -15.85
C VAL A 216 -5.89 -16.06 -15.37
N ALA A 217 -6.14 -17.17 -16.05
CA ALA A 217 -7.18 -18.13 -15.67
C ALA A 217 -7.11 -18.63 -14.21
N PRO A 218 -5.93 -18.98 -13.63
CA PRO A 218 -5.83 -19.35 -12.22
C PRO A 218 -6.23 -18.19 -11.28
N GLY A 219 -5.86 -16.96 -11.66
CA GLY A 219 -6.22 -15.75 -10.92
C GLY A 219 -7.73 -15.51 -10.87
N VAL A 220 -8.44 -15.75 -11.97
CA VAL A 220 -9.91 -15.67 -12.03
C VAL A 220 -10.55 -16.69 -11.10
N VAL A 221 -10.07 -17.94 -11.06
CA VAL A 221 -10.58 -18.97 -10.14
C VAL A 221 -10.38 -18.55 -8.68
N ILE A 222 -9.18 -18.07 -8.34
CA ILE A 222 -8.89 -17.55 -6.99
C ILE A 222 -9.81 -16.37 -6.66
N ALA A 223 -10.02 -15.46 -7.61
CA ALA A 223 -10.89 -14.31 -7.43
C ALA A 223 -12.35 -14.72 -7.17
N LEU A 224 -12.88 -15.72 -7.89
CA LEU A 224 -14.22 -16.27 -7.62
C LEU A 224 -14.33 -16.83 -6.20
N VAL A 225 -13.32 -17.60 -5.75
CA VAL A 225 -13.28 -18.14 -4.38
C VAL A 225 -13.23 -17.02 -3.35
N LEU A 226 -12.38 -16.00 -3.56
CA LEU A 226 -12.30 -14.83 -2.68
C LEU A 226 -13.59 -14.03 -2.64
N LEU A 227 -14.29 -13.90 -3.78
CA LEU A 227 -15.58 -13.24 -3.87
C LEU A 227 -16.64 -14.00 -3.07
N ILE A 228 -16.71 -15.32 -3.20
CA ILE A 228 -17.64 -16.17 -2.43
C ILE A 228 -17.35 -16.04 -0.94
N ILE A 229 -16.10 -16.24 -0.52
CA ILE A 229 -15.70 -16.13 0.90
C ILE A 229 -16.00 -14.73 1.45
N GLY A 230 -15.62 -13.69 0.69
CA GLY A 230 -15.87 -12.29 1.05
C GLY A 230 -17.36 -11.98 1.16
N SER A 231 -18.20 -12.58 0.31
CA SER A 231 -19.66 -12.42 0.30
C SER A 231 -20.32 -13.15 1.47
N LEU A 232 -19.93 -14.41 1.74
CA LEU A 232 -20.43 -15.18 2.88
C LEU A 232 -20.07 -14.51 4.21
N TYR A 233 -18.82 -14.03 4.33
CA TYR A 233 -18.40 -13.20 5.45
C TYR A 233 -19.16 -11.88 5.48
N SER A 234 -19.54 -11.34 4.30
CA SER A 234 -20.34 -10.12 4.19
C SER A 234 -21.76 -10.26 4.71
N LEU A 235 -22.33 -11.45 4.56
CA LEU A 235 -23.67 -11.76 5.04
C LEU A 235 -23.69 -12.19 6.51
N GLY A 236 -22.53 -12.23 7.19
CA GLY A 236 -22.42 -12.69 8.58
C GLY A 236 -22.66 -14.20 8.74
N MET A 237 -22.73 -14.94 7.63
CA MET A 237 -22.92 -16.40 7.65
C MET A 237 -21.68 -17.12 8.17
N ILE A 238 -20.51 -16.50 8.06
CA ILE A 238 -19.27 -16.99 8.66
C ILE A 238 -18.89 -16.00 9.77
N SER A 239 -19.10 -16.40 11.03
CA SER A 239 -18.78 -15.57 12.20
C SER A 239 -17.28 -15.58 12.54
N GLN A 240 -16.56 -16.62 12.12
CA GLN A 240 -15.12 -16.74 12.34
C GLN A 240 -14.34 -16.09 11.21
N SER A 241 -13.31 -15.31 11.56
CA SER A 241 -12.46 -14.69 10.55
C SER A 241 -11.86 -15.76 9.62
N PRO A 242 -11.73 -15.52 8.29
CA PRO A 242 -11.16 -16.47 7.33
C PRO A 242 -9.78 -17.02 7.75
N ARG A 243 -9.08 -16.31 8.63
CA ARG A 243 -7.81 -16.75 9.22
C ARG A 243 -7.91 -18.12 9.88
N ALA A 244 -9.01 -18.42 10.56
CA ALA A 244 -9.20 -19.68 11.27
C ALA A 244 -9.20 -20.90 10.33
N TYR A 245 -9.55 -20.71 9.06
CA TYR A 245 -9.62 -21.79 8.07
C TYR A 245 -8.37 -21.87 7.19
N ILE A 246 -7.82 -20.72 6.79
CA ILE A 246 -6.70 -20.65 5.83
C ILE A 246 -5.36 -21.00 6.50
N TYR A 247 -5.09 -20.43 7.68
CA TYR A 247 -3.77 -20.60 8.31
C TYR A 247 -3.46 -22.04 8.73
N PRO A 248 -4.40 -22.82 9.32
CA PRO A 248 -4.11 -24.21 9.67
C PRO A 248 -3.80 -25.07 8.44
N SER A 249 -4.47 -24.81 7.31
CA SER A 249 -4.26 -25.53 6.05
C SER A 249 -2.88 -25.23 5.46
N LEU A 250 -2.48 -23.96 5.44
CA LEU A 250 -1.13 -23.54 5.00
C LEU A 250 -0.03 -24.01 5.96
N ALA A 251 -0.26 -23.94 7.27
CA ALA A 251 0.67 -24.45 8.28
C ALA A 251 0.84 -25.97 8.18
N LYS A 252 -0.24 -26.71 7.83
CA LYS A 252 -0.16 -28.15 7.58
C LYS A 252 0.65 -28.47 6.32
N LEU A 253 0.45 -27.72 5.24
CA LEU A 253 1.28 -27.81 4.02
C LEU A 253 2.77 -27.52 4.32
N TYR A 254 3.05 -26.48 5.11
CA TYR A 254 4.42 -26.12 5.51
C TYR A 254 5.07 -27.15 6.44
N ASN A 255 4.31 -27.70 7.38
CA ASN A 255 4.80 -28.76 8.27
C ASN A 255 5.08 -30.06 7.52
N ILE A 256 4.31 -30.38 6.47
CA ILE A 256 4.55 -31.56 5.64
C ILE A 256 5.84 -31.42 4.82
N THR A 257 6.16 -30.22 4.32
CA THR A 257 7.42 -29.98 3.60
C THR A 257 8.64 -29.85 4.53
N SER A 258 8.44 -29.42 5.78
CA SER A 258 9.49 -29.26 6.80
C SER A 258 9.76 -30.53 7.65
N ALA A 259 9.04 -31.63 7.42
CA ALA A 259 9.19 -32.88 8.18
C ALA A 259 10.35 -33.80 7.73
N LYS A 260 11.28 -33.31 6.91
CA LYS A 260 12.36 -34.15 6.37
C LYS A 260 13.68 -34.14 7.16
N ASP A 261 13.87 -33.23 8.12
CA ASP A 261 15.02 -33.27 9.03
C ASP A 261 14.63 -32.86 10.45
N GLU A 262 14.48 -33.85 11.33
CA GLU A 262 14.07 -33.68 12.73
C GLU A 262 15.22 -33.13 13.61
N SER A 263 16.48 -33.26 13.16
CA SER A 263 17.67 -32.88 13.96
C SER A 263 17.97 -31.38 13.95
N GLU A 264 17.46 -30.62 12.98
CA GLU A 264 17.67 -29.16 12.86
C GLU A 264 16.61 -28.32 13.61
N ARG A 265 15.54 -28.97 14.11
CA ARG A 265 14.35 -28.33 14.67
C ARG A 265 14.56 -27.64 16.01
N ILE A 266 15.53 -28.09 16.81
CA ILE A 266 15.73 -27.57 18.18
C ILE A 266 16.50 -26.25 18.12
N THR A 267 17.50 -26.14 17.25
CA THR A 267 18.40 -24.98 17.16
C THR A 267 17.73 -23.75 16.53
N VAL A 268 16.96 -23.95 15.45
CA VAL A 268 16.32 -22.82 14.74
C VAL A 268 15.23 -22.16 15.58
N ARG A 269 14.47 -22.95 16.36
CA ARG A 269 13.38 -22.43 17.18
C ARG A 269 13.88 -21.57 18.35
N GLU A 270 15.03 -21.93 18.94
CA GLU A 270 15.67 -21.16 20.01
C GLU A 270 16.34 -19.88 19.49
N VAL A 271 17.00 -19.95 18.32
CA VAL A 271 17.62 -18.79 17.66
C VAL A 271 16.57 -17.77 17.19
N GLN A 272 15.43 -18.24 16.68
CA GLN A 272 14.35 -17.37 16.21
C GLN A 272 13.58 -16.70 17.36
N TRP A 273 13.46 -17.37 18.52
CA TRP A 273 12.95 -16.77 19.76
C TRP A 273 13.92 -15.71 20.31
N ALA A 274 15.23 -15.97 20.24
CA ALA A 274 16.28 -15.04 20.66
C ALA A 274 16.34 -13.78 19.77
N LEU A 275 16.09 -13.90 18.47
CA LEU A 275 16.07 -12.77 17.52
C LEU A 275 14.85 -11.85 17.71
N HIS A 276 13.67 -12.38 18.03
CA HIS A 276 12.43 -11.58 18.14
C HIS A 276 12.19 -10.93 19.51
N GLY A 277 12.57 -11.61 20.61
CA GLY A 277 12.67 -10.94 21.92
C GLY A 277 13.88 -10.00 22.00
N GLY A 278 14.83 -10.19 21.08
CA GLY A 278 16.18 -9.67 21.11
C GLY A 278 16.32 -8.18 20.88
N MET A 279 15.46 -7.44 20.17
CA MET A 279 15.83 -6.03 19.91
C MET A 279 15.58 -5.08 21.11
N ARG A 280 14.54 -5.33 21.92
CA ARG A 280 14.32 -4.58 23.17
C ARG A 280 15.13 -5.14 24.32
N LYS A 281 15.40 -6.45 24.31
CA LYS A 281 16.29 -7.09 25.27
C LYS A 281 17.74 -6.73 24.94
N ALA A 282 18.22 -6.82 23.71
CA ALA A 282 19.54 -6.36 23.28
C ALA A 282 19.75 -4.84 23.41
N VAL A 283 18.76 -3.96 23.25
CA VAL A 283 18.98 -2.54 23.61
C VAL A 283 19.13 -2.35 25.13
N ARG A 284 18.45 -3.18 25.94
CA ARG A 284 18.59 -3.21 27.40
C ARG A 284 19.89 -3.91 27.85
N ASP A 285 20.26 -4.98 27.18
CA ASP A 285 21.42 -5.82 27.39
C ASP A 285 22.67 -5.17 26.78
N LEU A 286 22.56 -4.28 25.78
CA LEU A 286 23.66 -3.41 25.30
C LEU A 286 23.91 -2.27 26.29
N LEU A 287 22.84 -1.73 26.90
CA LEU A 287 22.96 -0.78 28.02
C LEU A 287 23.51 -1.46 29.29
N GLU A 288 23.27 -2.76 29.49
CA GLU A 288 23.89 -3.56 30.57
C GLU A 288 25.26 -4.15 30.18
N GLN A 289 25.55 -4.41 28.90
CA GLN A 289 26.84 -4.91 28.41
C GLN A 289 27.93 -3.85 28.46
N GLU A 290 27.59 -2.55 28.40
CA GLU A 290 28.57 -1.50 28.66
C GLU A 290 29.06 -1.51 30.12
N GLU A 291 28.23 -1.97 31.06
CA GLU A 291 28.63 -2.23 32.45
C GLU A 291 29.35 -3.58 32.61
N LEU A 292 28.94 -4.61 31.86
CA LEU A 292 29.58 -5.93 31.88
C LEU A 292 30.98 -5.92 31.26
N HIS A 293 31.21 -5.18 30.16
CA HIS A 293 32.55 -4.98 29.60
C HIS A 293 33.45 -4.18 30.54
N ARG A 294 32.92 -3.18 31.26
CA ARG A 294 33.69 -2.48 32.30
C ARG A 294 34.00 -3.35 33.53
N LEU A 295 33.20 -4.39 33.78
CA LEU A 295 33.45 -5.39 34.84
C LEU A 295 34.41 -6.49 34.37
N LEU A 296 34.33 -6.91 33.11
CA LEU A 296 35.26 -7.87 32.50
C LEU A 296 36.67 -7.26 32.31
N ASP A 297 36.78 -6.01 31.87
CA ASP A 297 38.06 -5.29 31.80
C ASP A 297 38.69 -5.10 33.20
N ARG A 298 37.88 -5.07 34.26
CA ARG A 298 38.35 -5.07 35.65
C ARG A 298 38.76 -6.45 36.17
N LEU A 299 38.28 -7.53 35.54
CA LEU A 299 38.61 -8.90 35.90
C LEU A 299 39.81 -9.42 35.09
N ASP A 300 39.99 -8.98 33.84
CA ASP A 300 41.14 -9.35 32.98
C ASP A 300 42.43 -8.56 33.29
N GLY A 301 42.36 -7.55 34.17
CA GLY A 301 43.54 -6.86 34.70
C GLY A 301 44.37 -7.67 35.70
N GLY A 302 44.01 -8.93 35.98
CA GLY A 302 44.66 -9.76 37.00
C GLY A 302 44.94 -11.19 36.54
N GLY A 303 46.13 -11.43 35.98
CA GLY A 303 46.80 -12.73 36.14
C GLY A 303 47.22 -13.47 34.87
N THR A 304 48.46 -13.20 34.46
CA THR A 304 49.51 -14.19 34.11
C THR A 304 49.11 -15.50 33.38
N THR A 305 49.46 -15.52 32.09
CA THR A 305 50.19 -16.58 31.37
C THR A 305 49.94 -18.04 31.77
N THR A 306 49.14 -18.76 30.98
CA THR A 306 49.43 -20.18 30.67
C THR A 306 49.08 -20.52 29.23
N ASN A 307 49.95 -21.34 28.64
CA ASN A 307 50.04 -21.68 27.23
C ASN A 307 49.01 -22.74 26.79
N GLY A 308 48.54 -22.60 25.56
CA GLY A 308 48.48 -23.71 24.61
C GLY A 308 47.26 -24.63 24.65
N ALA A 309 46.22 -24.27 23.90
CA ALA A 309 45.33 -25.24 23.26
C ALA A 309 44.84 -24.66 21.92
N HIS A 310 45.09 -25.39 20.84
CA HIS A 310 44.61 -25.07 19.50
C HIS A 310 43.11 -25.38 19.41
N ASP A 311 42.27 -24.34 19.44
CA ASP A 311 40.85 -24.47 19.13
C ASP A 311 40.64 -24.60 17.61
N PRO A 312 39.77 -25.51 17.16
CA PRO A 312 39.39 -25.59 15.75
C PRO A 312 38.63 -24.31 15.40
N VAL A 313 39.24 -23.47 14.57
CA VAL A 313 38.62 -22.31 13.96
C VAL A 313 37.48 -22.81 13.07
N SER A 314 36.27 -22.89 13.64
CA SER A 314 35.04 -23.11 12.89
C SER A 314 34.75 -21.83 12.12
N THR A 315 35.19 -21.79 10.86
CA THR A 315 34.92 -20.74 9.88
C THR A 315 33.47 -20.80 9.40
N GLU A 316 32.50 -20.89 10.32
CA GLU A 316 31.11 -20.59 10.00
C GLU A 316 31.00 -19.06 9.89
N GLN A 317 31.31 -18.53 8.70
CA GLN A 317 30.92 -17.17 8.37
C GLN A 317 29.41 -17.08 8.57
N PRO A 318 28.93 -16.16 9.43
CA PRO A 318 27.53 -16.10 9.78
C PRO A 318 26.72 -15.84 8.50
N LEU A 319 25.73 -16.69 8.25
CA LEU A 319 24.83 -16.62 7.09
C LEU A 319 24.24 -15.21 6.87
N SER A 320 24.17 -14.37 7.91
CA SER A 320 23.78 -12.96 7.83
C SER A 320 24.68 -12.12 6.92
N GLU A 321 25.98 -12.42 6.83
CA GLU A 321 26.93 -11.67 6.02
C GLU A 321 26.70 -11.89 4.52
N TRP A 322 26.27 -13.09 4.13
CA TRP A 322 25.84 -13.41 2.76
C TRP A 322 24.50 -12.77 2.37
N LEU A 323 23.67 -12.39 3.34
CA LEU A 323 22.32 -11.84 3.11
C LEU A 323 22.29 -10.30 3.03
N GLU A 324 23.33 -9.60 3.47
CA GLU A 324 23.39 -8.13 3.40
C GLU A 324 23.26 -7.54 1.98
N PRO A 325 23.91 -8.06 0.91
CA PRO A 325 23.72 -7.50 -0.44
C PRO A 325 22.27 -7.66 -0.92
N TYR A 326 21.60 -8.77 -0.57
CA TYR A 326 20.18 -8.94 -0.85
C TYR A 326 19.34 -7.94 -0.09
N ARG A 327 19.63 -7.68 1.19
CA ARG A 327 18.91 -6.70 2.01
C ARG A 327 18.94 -5.30 1.41
N ILE A 328 20.10 -4.85 0.92
CA ILE A 328 20.25 -3.54 0.27
C ILE A 328 19.43 -3.49 -1.03
N ILE A 329 19.51 -4.54 -1.87
CA ILE A 329 18.73 -4.65 -3.10
C ILE A 329 17.22 -4.65 -2.78
N TYR A 330 16.78 -5.35 -1.73
CA TYR A 330 15.38 -5.38 -1.28
C TYR A 330 14.92 -4.04 -0.70
N GLN A 331 15.78 -3.29 0.00
CA GLN A 331 15.44 -1.93 0.47
C GLN A 331 15.35 -0.94 -0.68
N PHE A 332 16.19 -1.08 -1.70
CA PHE A 332 16.19 -0.23 -2.89
C PHE A 332 14.99 -0.53 -3.82
N LEU A 333 14.80 -1.81 -4.17
CA LEU A 333 13.63 -2.29 -4.92
C LEU A 333 12.34 -2.12 -4.12
N GLY A 334 12.39 -2.23 -2.79
CA GLY A 334 11.27 -1.93 -1.91
C GLY A 334 11.07 -0.44 -1.64
N SER A 335 11.93 0.43 -2.23
CA SER A 335 11.82 1.85 -1.98
C SER A 335 10.52 2.36 -2.60
N LYS A 336 9.73 2.96 -1.72
CA LYS A 336 8.44 3.50 -2.07
C LYS A 336 8.53 4.47 -3.26
N TYR A 337 9.54 5.33 -3.23
CA TYR A 337 9.69 6.39 -4.22
C TYR A 337 10.05 5.88 -5.61
N LEU A 338 10.85 4.81 -5.72
CA LEU A 338 11.21 4.23 -7.02
C LEU A 338 9.98 3.70 -7.75
N TRP A 339 9.15 2.93 -7.06
CA TRP A 339 7.93 2.40 -7.64
C TRP A 339 6.92 3.47 -8.02
N TRP A 340 6.77 4.50 -7.18
CA TRP A 340 5.94 5.66 -7.52
C TRP A 340 6.44 6.35 -8.79
N LEU A 341 7.75 6.56 -8.91
CA LEU A 341 8.35 7.13 -10.11
C LEU A 341 8.10 6.25 -11.34
N MET A 342 8.28 4.93 -11.23
CA MET A 342 7.97 4.00 -12.32
C MET A 342 6.48 4.05 -12.71
N SER A 343 5.59 4.18 -11.74
CA SER A 343 4.16 4.34 -12.00
C SER A 343 3.85 5.64 -12.74
N LEU A 344 4.51 6.76 -12.38
CA LEU A 344 4.38 8.04 -13.09
C LEU A 344 4.84 7.94 -14.54
N LEU A 345 6.02 7.34 -14.77
CA LEU A 345 6.58 7.17 -16.12
C LEU A 345 5.69 6.29 -16.98
N THR A 346 5.22 5.17 -16.43
CA THR A 346 4.34 4.24 -17.13
C THR A 346 3.02 4.92 -17.51
N ALA A 347 2.45 5.71 -16.59
CA ALA A 347 1.24 6.47 -16.87
C ALA A 347 1.44 7.54 -17.95
N ALA A 348 2.55 8.28 -17.91
CA ALA A 348 2.87 9.26 -18.93
C ALA A 348 2.99 8.61 -20.32
N ILE A 349 3.62 7.44 -20.41
CA ILE A 349 3.72 6.66 -21.66
C ILE A 349 2.33 6.20 -22.13
N ILE A 350 1.50 5.68 -21.23
CA ILE A 350 0.14 5.23 -21.57
C ILE A 350 -0.72 6.38 -22.07
N ILE A 351 -0.73 7.51 -21.37
CA ILE A 351 -1.47 8.72 -21.79
C ILE A 351 -0.98 9.18 -23.16
N ALA A 352 0.35 9.25 -23.36
CA ALA A 352 0.90 9.61 -24.66
C ALA A 352 0.47 8.63 -25.76
N ASN A 353 0.45 7.32 -25.49
CA ASN A 353 -0.02 6.32 -26.46
C ASN A 353 -1.49 6.50 -26.81
N ILE A 354 -2.37 6.77 -25.84
CA ILE A 354 -3.80 7.03 -26.09
C ILE A 354 -3.98 8.28 -26.95
N GLU A 355 -3.42 9.41 -26.52
CA GLU A 355 -3.61 10.70 -27.20
C GLU A 355 -3.02 10.70 -28.61
N MET A 356 -1.84 10.10 -28.79
CA MET A 356 -1.22 9.99 -30.11
C MET A 356 -2.00 9.03 -31.00
N THR A 357 -2.48 7.89 -30.48
CA THR A 357 -3.31 6.96 -31.27
C THR A 357 -4.59 7.65 -31.77
N LEU A 358 -5.29 8.40 -30.92
CA LEU A 358 -6.48 9.14 -31.32
C LEU A 358 -6.17 10.24 -32.35
N SER A 359 -5.06 10.96 -32.15
CA SER A 359 -4.61 12.02 -33.06
C SER A 359 -4.21 11.48 -34.44
N LEU A 360 -3.45 10.38 -34.49
CA LEU A 360 -2.97 9.75 -35.72
C LEU A 360 -4.09 9.24 -36.64
N ASN A 361 -5.25 8.91 -36.08
CA ASN A 361 -6.40 8.40 -36.84
C ASN A 361 -7.50 9.45 -37.03
N HIS A 362 -7.23 10.72 -36.70
CA HIS A 362 -8.18 11.82 -36.84
C HIS A 362 -9.56 11.50 -36.25
N VAL A 363 -9.56 10.89 -35.06
CA VAL A 363 -10.80 10.47 -34.41
C VAL A 363 -11.57 11.72 -33.96
N ASP A 364 -12.73 11.93 -34.54
CA ASP A 364 -13.62 13.03 -34.23
C ASP A 364 -14.55 12.66 -33.08
N LEU A 365 -14.41 13.39 -31.98
CA LEU A 365 -15.25 13.30 -30.79
C LEU A 365 -16.08 14.58 -30.59
N SER A 366 -16.07 15.52 -31.54
CA SER A 366 -16.75 16.81 -31.43
C SER A 366 -18.28 16.67 -31.44
N GLY A 367 -18.80 15.63 -32.08
CA GLY A 367 -20.23 15.31 -32.15
C GLY A 367 -20.83 14.82 -30.82
N ALA A 368 -20.01 14.59 -29.80
CA ALA A 368 -20.44 14.05 -28.52
C ALA A 368 -20.25 15.07 -27.39
N PRO A 369 -21.29 15.84 -27.05
CA PRO A 369 -21.20 16.76 -25.94
C PRO A 369 -20.89 15.99 -24.64
N LEU A 370 -20.30 16.68 -23.66
CA LEU A 370 -20.09 16.16 -22.30
C LEU A 370 -21.40 15.80 -21.56
N ASN A 371 -22.54 15.88 -22.24
CA ASN A 371 -23.87 15.55 -21.72
C ASN A 371 -24.18 14.05 -21.78
N SER A 372 -23.36 13.22 -22.44
CA SER A 372 -23.51 11.77 -22.27
C SER A 372 -23.31 11.41 -20.80
N SER A 373 -24.23 10.60 -20.28
CA SER A 373 -24.20 10.13 -18.90
C SER A 373 -22.91 9.38 -18.60
N GLY A 374 -22.41 8.54 -19.52
CA GLY A 374 -21.16 7.80 -19.36
C GLY A 374 -19.95 8.72 -19.16
N GLN A 375 -19.80 9.71 -20.05
CA GLN A 375 -18.73 10.72 -19.96
C GLN A 375 -18.81 11.55 -18.68
N LEU A 376 -20.00 12.07 -18.36
CA LEU A 376 -20.19 12.91 -17.19
C LEU A 376 -19.91 12.15 -15.89
N ILE A 377 -20.38 10.90 -15.79
CA ILE A 377 -20.19 10.06 -14.61
C ILE A 377 -18.70 9.77 -14.39
N ALA A 378 -17.97 9.36 -15.43
CA ALA A 378 -16.54 9.08 -15.33
C ALA A 378 -15.76 10.35 -14.93
N LEU A 379 -16.05 11.49 -15.56
CA LEU A 379 -15.42 12.77 -15.26
C LEU A 379 -15.69 13.22 -13.82
N MET A 380 -16.95 13.19 -13.39
CA MET A 380 -17.35 13.56 -12.04
C MET A 380 -16.71 12.64 -11.00
N SER A 381 -16.63 11.33 -11.27
CA SER A 381 -15.95 10.39 -10.39
C SER A 381 -14.46 10.73 -10.24
N GLY A 382 -13.79 11.12 -11.33
CA GLY A 382 -12.40 11.61 -11.28
C GLY A 382 -12.22 12.91 -10.49
N ILE A 383 -13.10 13.89 -10.71
CA ILE A 383 -13.07 15.18 -9.99
C ILE A 383 -13.30 14.97 -8.49
N LEU A 384 -14.32 14.19 -8.12
CA LEU A 384 -14.62 13.92 -6.72
C LEU A 384 -13.47 13.17 -6.03
N SER A 385 -12.85 12.23 -6.75
CA SER A 385 -11.69 11.48 -6.29
C SER A 385 -10.50 12.39 -5.97
N ILE A 386 -10.14 13.29 -6.90
CA ILE A 386 -8.96 14.18 -6.72
C ILE A 386 -9.20 15.20 -5.62
N VAL A 387 -10.41 15.75 -5.53
CA VAL A 387 -10.77 16.72 -4.48
C VAL A 387 -10.73 16.05 -3.10
N SER A 388 -11.32 14.85 -2.97
CA SER A 388 -11.36 14.10 -1.70
C SER A 388 -9.96 13.74 -1.21
N ILE A 389 -9.11 13.19 -2.08
CA ILE A 389 -7.73 12.87 -1.72
C ILE A 389 -6.94 14.14 -1.37
N SER A 390 -7.05 15.18 -2.18
CA SER A 390 -6.31 16.43 -1.98
C SER A 390 -6.64 17.05 -0.62
N TRP A 391 -7.91 16.99 -0.22
CA TRP A 391 -8.36 17.44 1.10
C TRP A 391 -7.70 16.64 2.25
N GLU A 392 -7.68 15.30 2.16
CA GLU A 392 -7.04 14.46 3.18
C GLU A 392 -5.51 14.60 3.19
N CYS A 393 -4.88 14.84 2.04
CA CYS A 393 -3.47 15.19 1.93
C CYS A 393 -3.18 16.50 2.68
N LEU A 394 -3.98 17.55 2.43
CA LEU A 394 -3.85 18.85 3.09
C LEU A 394 -4.02 18.72 4.61
N LYS A 395 -5.07 18.03 5.07
CA LYS A 395 -5.33 17.77 6.49
C LYS A 395 -4.17 17.02 7.15
N THR A 396 -3.61 16.01 6.47
CA THR A 396 -2.45 15.25 6.95
C THR A 396 -1.21 16.12 7.06
N ALA A 397 -0.94 16.95 6.04
CA ALA A 397 0.18 17.90 6.04
C ALA A 397 0.07 18.94 7.16
N VAL A 398 -1.11 19.55 7.34
CA VAL A 398 -1.39 20.51 8.42
C VAL A 398 -1.21 19.88 9.80
N ASN A 399 -1.72 18.66 10.00
CA ASN A 399 -1.57 17.95 11.27
C ASN A 399 -0.10 17.61 11.56
N LYS A 400 0.66 17.17 10.56
CA LYS A 400 2.11 16.91 10.68
C LYS A 400 2.88 18.19 11.03
N TYR A 401 2.54 19.30 10.38
CA TYR A 401 3.12 20.60 10.69
C TYR A 401 2.82 21.05 12.13
N ARG A 402 1.56 20.95 12.57
CA ARG A 402 1.14 21.27 13.95
C ARG A 402 1.89 20.42 14.98
N LYS A 403 2.03 19.11 14.75
CA LYS A 403 2.80 18.20 15.64
C LYS A 403 4.28 18.59 15.72
N ARG A 404 4.92 18.88 14.57
CA ARG A 404 6.31 19.35 14.54
C ARG A 404 6.50 20.67 15.29
N ARG A 405 5.55 21.61 15.15
CA ARG A 405 5.59 22.87 15.89
C ARG A 405 5.49 22.64 17.40
N LYS A 406 4.54 21.82 17.86
CA LYS A 406 4.40 21.45 19.28
C LYS A 406 5.67 20.78 19.83
N LEU A 407 6.27 19.86 19.06
CA LEU A 407 7.51 19.19 19.44
C LEU A 407 8.68 20.17 19.55
N LYS A 408 8.83 21.10 18.61
CA LYS A 408 9.85 22.16 18.68
C LYS A 408 9.67 23.04 19.92
N THR A 409 8.44 23.42 20.25
CA THR A 409 8.15 24.19 21.46
C THR A 409 8.48 23.40 22.72
N PHE A 410 8.11 22.12 22.77
CA PHE A 410 8.43 21.23 23.88
C PHE A 410 9.95 21.04 24.07
N MET A 411 10.70 20.79 22.98
CA MET A 411 12.15 20.66 23.05
C MET A 411 12.83 21.96 23.49
N ALA A 412 12.33 23.12 23.05
CA ALA A 412 12.84 24.42 23.50
C ALA A 412 12.57 24.66 25.00
N GLU A 413 11.43 24.21 25.52
CA GLU A 413 11.12 24.29 26.96
C GLU A 413 12.00 23.33 27.78
N PHE A 414 12.18 22.09 27.30
CA PHE A 414 13.04 21.09 27.92
C PHE A 414 14.49 21.58 28.02
N ASP A 415 15.01 22.16 26.94
CA ASP A 415 16.35 22.75 26.88
C ASP A 415 16.51 23.95 27.83
N ARG A 416 15.46 24.78 28.00
CA ARG A 416 15.45 25.86 29.01
C ARG A 416 15.52 25.31 30.44
N ARG A 417 14.74 24.26 30.77
CA ARG A 417 14.76 23.64 32.10
C ARG A 417 16.08 22.93 32.37
N GLY A 418 16.64 22.23 31.38
CA GLY A 418 17.95 21.61 31.46
C GLY A 418 19.04 22.63 31.84
N ARG A 419 19.07 23.79 31.18
CA ARG A 419 20.00 24.88 31.52
C ARG A 419 19.80 25.46 32.93
N GLN A 420 18.58 25.51 33.44
CA GLN A 420 18.33 25.98 34.80
C GLN A 420 18.91 25.01 35.83
N ILE A 421 18.75 23.69 35.63
CA ILE A 421 19.34 22.67 36.50
C ILE A 421 20.87 22.76 36.48
N THR A 422 21.49 22.95 35.30
CA THR A 422 22.95 23.11 35.19
C THR A 422 23.46 24.35 35.93
N ARG A 423 22.68 25.45 35.97
CA ARG A 423 23.05 26.67 36.73
C ARG A 423 22.86 26.54 38.24
N VAL A 424 21.90 25.73 38.70
CA VAL A 424 21.67 25.52 40.15
C VAL A 424 22.75 24.60 40.75
N HIS A 425 23.39 23.75 39.94
CA HIS A 425 24.48 22.87 40.38
C HIS A 425 25.89 23.39 40.07
N SER A 426 26.05 24.56 39.46
CA SER A 426 27.31 25.30 39.55
C SER A 426 27.38 25.98 40.93
N LEU A 427 27.58 25.19 41.98
CA LEU A 427 28.03 25.66 43.28
C LEU A 427 29.50 26.09 43.13
N PRO A 428 29.83 27.38 43.24
CA PRO A 428 31.20 27.81 43.46
C PRO A 428 31.56 27.47 44.91
N ASP A 429 32.82 27.15 45.16
CA ASP A 429 33.46 27.18 46.49
C ASP A 429 33.18 26.01 47.45
N MET A 430 33.48 24.77 47.04
CA MET A 430 33.83 23.74 48.04
C MET A 430 34.89 22.71 47.62
N PHE A 431 35.72 23.02 46.62
CA PHE A 431 36.96 22.29 46.38
C PHE A 431 38.11 23.29 46.24
N SER A 432 38.74 23.60 47.37
CA SER A 432 40.06 24.24 47.36
C SER A 432 41.04 23.28 46.72
N VAL A 433 41.64 23.73 45.62
CA VAL A 433 42.77 23.09 44.96
C VAL A 433 43.92 23.01 45.96
N VAL A 434 44.20 21.81 46.45
CA VAL A 434 45.46 21.50 47.12
C VAL A 434 46.46 21.23 46.02
N ASP A 435 47.37 22.18 45.81
CA ASP A 435 48.55 22.02 44.98
C ASP A 435 49.37 20.82 45.46
N GLY A 436 49.70 19.91 44.53
CA GLY A 436 50.71 18.90 44.77
C GLY A 436 50.46 17.56 44.09
N ASN A 437 50.69 17.53 42.78
CA ASN A 437 51.33 16.40 42.10
C ASN A 437 50.64 15.01 42.21
N LYS A 438 49.75 14.71 41.25
CA LYS A 438 49.63 13.44 40.49
C LYS A 438 48.27 13.37 39.78
N GLU A 439 48.33 12.91 38.53
CA GLU A 439 47.26 12.39 37.66
C GLU A 439 45.80 12.70 38.07
N MET A 440 45.19 13.64 37.35
CA MET A 440 43.80 14.01 37.51
C MET A 440 42.90 12.95 36.85
N GLU A 441 42.61 11.90 37.61
CA GLU A 441 41.55 10.95 37.33
C GLU A 441 40.19 11.68 37.47
N MET A 442 39.49 11.86 36.35
CA MET A 442 38.15 12.46 36.34
C MET A 442 37.16 11.48 37.00
N ARG A 443 37.06 11.51 38.33
CA ARG A 443 36.04 10.76 39.08
C ARG A 443 34.67 11.32 38.72
N PHE A 444 33.98 10.62 37.83
CA PHE A 444 32.55 10.79 37.60
C PHE A 444 31.80 10.60 38.92
N VAL A 445 30.87 11.53 39.12
CA VAL A 445 29.83 11.58 40.14
C VAL A 445 29.37 10.19 40.56
N ASP A 446 29.40 9.96 41.87
CA ASP A 446 28.96 8.74 42.53
C ASP A 446 27.61 8.24 41.99
N SER A 447 27.55 6.94 41.68
CA SER A 447 26.36 6.19 41.26
C SER A 447 25.14 6.39 42.16
N THR A 448 25.37 6.86 43.39
CA THR A 448 24.33 7.18 44.37
C THR A 448 23.60 8.49 44.03
N THR A 449 24.31 9.52 43.57
CA THR A 449 23.71 10.80 43.14
C THR A 449 22.91 10.64 41.86
N ALA A 450 23.42 9.84 40.91
CA ALA A 450 22.66 9.47 39.70
C ALA A 450 21.41 8.64 40.03
N ARG A 451 21.48 7.75 41.03
CA ARG A 451 20.32 6.99 41.54
C ARG A 451 19.30 7.87 42.27
N TYR A 452 19.75 8.87 43.01
CA TYR A 452 18.88 9.82 43.70
C TYR A 452 18.13 10.69 42.69
N PHE A 453 18.84 11.29 41.73
CA PHE A 453 18.26 12.11 40.67
C PHE A 453 17.29 11.29 39.80
N ARG A 454 17.61 10.02 39.50
CA ARG A 454 16.75 9.11 38.73
C ARG A 454 15.51 8.66 39.52
N ARG A 455 15.57 8.57 40.86
CA ARG A 455 14.41 8.32 41.72
C ARG A 455 13.50 9.55 41.77
N GLU A 456 14.07 10.73 41.95
CA GLU A 456 13.33 11.98 42.13
C GLU A 456 12.60 12.40 40.85
N LEU A 457 13.26 12.28 39.68
CA LEU A 457 12.62 12.47 38.37
C LEU A 457 11.52 11.43 38.11
N LYS A 458 11.71 10.19 38.57
CA LYS A 458 10.71 9.13 38.42
C LYS A 458 9.50 9.39 39.31
N THR A 459 9.69 9.83 40.56
CA THR A 459 8.60 10.21 41.45
C THR A 459 7.87 11.48 41.02
N GLU A 460 8.54 12.48 40.45
CA GLU A 460 7.87 13.66 39.89
C GLU A 460 7.11 13.33 38.60
N VAL A 461 7.69 12.52 37.70
CA VAL A 461 7.02 12.13 36.46
C VAL A 461 5.85 11.18 36.74
N ASP A 462 6.00 10.24 37.67
CA ASP A 462 4.94 9.32 38.07
C ASP A 462 3.89 10.01 38.95
N GLY A 463 4.28 10.99 39.77
CA GLY A 463 3.37 11.83 40.55
C GLY A 463 2.57 12.83 39.71
N ALA A 464 3.22 13.50 38.75
CA ALA A 464 2.56 14.40 37.80
C ALA A 464 1.68 13.65 36.80
N LYS A 465 2.09 12.44 36.36
CA LYS A 465 1.24 11.55 35.57
C LYS A 465 0.09 10.99 36.40
N GLY A 466 0.31 10.60 37.65
CA GLY A 466 -0.72 10.07 38.55
C GLY A 466 -1.81 11.09 38.85
N LEU A 467 -1.44 12.30 39.26
CA LEU A 467 -2.39 13.37 39.60
C LEU A 467 -3.14 13.90 38.38
N ALA A 468 -2.46 14.15 37.25
CA ALA A 468 -3.12 14.61 36.04
C ALA A 468 -4.00 13.52 35.40
N TRP A 469 -3.62 12.25 35.52
CA TRP A 469 -4.41 11.11 35.04
C TRP A 469 -5.64 10.86 35.91
N GLU A 470 -5.50 10.82 37.24
CA GLU A 470 -6.63 10.65 38.16
C GLU A 470 -7.65 11.79 38.04
N GLU A 471 -7.20 13.03 37.88
CA GLU A 471 -8.12 14.16 37.73
C GLU A 471 -8.83 14.16 36.37
N THR A 472 -8.15 13.69 35.31
CA THR A 472 -8.76 13.49 33.99
C THR A 472 -9.76 12.32 34.00
N LEU A 473 -9.45 11.24 34.72
CA LEU A 473 -10.35 10.10 34.93
C LEU A 473 -11.57 10.50 35.76
N ARG A 474 -11.40 11.22 36.87
CA ARG A 474 -12.53 11.72 37.69
C ARG A 474 -13.44 12.65 36.90
N ARG A 475 -12.87 13.57 36.09
CA ARG A 475 -13.69 14.44 35.22
C ARG A 475 -14.44 13.64 34.16
N LYS A 476 -13.82 12.67 33.51
CA LYS A 476 -14.49 11.81 32.53
C LYS A 476 -15.55 10.90 33.16
N GLN A 477 -15.29 10.38 34.35
CA GLN A 477 -16.21 9.50 35.08
C GLN A 477 -17.42 10.27 35.64
N ALA A 478 -17.23 11.50 36.12
CA ALA A 478 -18.31 12.41 36.49
C ALA A 478 -19.18 12.83 35.29
N THR A 479 -18.60 12.90 34.09
CA THR A 479 -19.35 13.19 32.85
C THR A 479 -20.12 11.96 32.33
N LEU A 480 -19.72 10.74 32.74
CA LEU A 480 -20.35 9.48 32.32
C LEU A 480 -21.49 9.04 33.24
N THR A 481 -21.55 9.52 34.48
CA THR A 481 -22.60 9.20 35.45
C THR A 481 -23.93 9.92 35.23
N ASP A 482 -23.97 10.95 34.38
CA ASP A 482 -25.20 11.71 34.05
C ASP A 482 -25.91 11.22 32.76
N LEU A 483 -25.45 10.13 32.14
CA LEU A 483 -26.06 9.58 30.93
C LEU A 483 -26.87 8.31 31.26
N PRO A 484 -28.18 8.27 30.96
CA PRO A 484 -28.99 7.09 31.24
C PRO A 484 -28.63 5.93 30.30
N ASN A 485 -28.29 4.79 30.92
CA ASN A 485 -28.28 3.41 30.42
C ASN A 485 -27.92 3.20 28.93
N TYR A 486 -26.63 2.99 28.66
CA TYR A 486 -26.15 2.31 27.44
C TYR A 486 -25.29 1.08 27.82
N PRO A 487 -25.38 -0.03 27.06
CA PRO A 487 -24.63 -1.25 27.35
C PRO A 487 -23.13 -1.04 27.06
N LEU A 488 -22.31 -1.36 28.05
CA LEU A 488 -20.84 -1.26 28.02
C LEU A 488 -20.23 -2.25 27.03
N TYR A 489 -19.51 -1.74 26.02
CA TYR A 489 -18.57 -2.51 25.21
C TYR A 489 -17.13 -2.12 25.56
N SER A 490 -16.37 -3.11 26.02
CA SER A 490 -14.93 -3.03 26.29
C SER A 490 -14.14 -3.12 24.97
N ASN A 491 -13.79 -1.99 24.36
CA ASN A 491 -12.73 -1.93 23.35
C ASN A 491 -12.28 -0.48 23.14
N TYR A 492 -11.51 0.05 24.09
CA TYR A 492 -10.76 1.31 23.95
C TYR A 492 -9.47 1.21 24.79
N SER A 493 -8.55 0.33 24.42
CA SER A 493 -7.19 0.29 25.02
C SER A 493 -6.09 0.84 24.11
N ASP A 494 -6.29 0.98 22.79
CA ASP A 494 -5.14 1.05 21.87
C ASP A 494 -4.91 2.39 21.17
N THR A 495 -5.18 3.54 21.81
CA THR A 495 -4.85 4.84 21.18
C THR A 495 -4.22 5.89 22.08
N PHE A 496 -3.73 5.52 23.26
CA PHE A 496 -2.96 6.43 24.10
C PHE A 496 -1.73 5.76 24.69
N LEU A 497 -0.65 5.75 23.91
CA LEU A 497 0.72 5.62 24.39
C LEU A 497 1.64 6.36 23.40
N VAL A 498 1.90 7.64 23.71
CA VAL A 498 3.11 8.39 23.33
C VAL A 498 3.66 8.99 24.61
#